data_AF-A0A2T0UB84-F1
#
_entry.id   AF-A0A2T0UB84-F1
#
_cell.length_a   1.000
_cell.length_b   1.000
_cell.length_c   1.000
_cell.angle_alpha   90.00
_cell.angle_beta   90.00
_cell.angle_gamma   90.00
#
_symmetry.space_group_name_H-M   'P 1'
#
loop_
_entity.id
_entity.type
_entity.pdbx_description
1 polymer ?
#
loop_
_entity_poly.entity_id
_entity_poly.type
_entity_poly.pdbx_seq_one_letter_code
_entity_poly.pdbx_strand_id
1 'polypeptide(L)'
;MGSDNVKSDPNGQKSDFAFLYDNAACGLIVFNLSGKIYQTNQTLRLWTGLEETQINGSTFSHLFDKGSQLYLQLFVYPLLKMHKEVKEINLTVETESQNFQCLLSAKVIENSAQDDKMLVHAAIFKVVDRKKFEDELLLKKKAAEQEKLQKEETLRKVASDQSHLVRAPLANILGLVALLEQAEMTEDSKELISMLKESANQLDMMVRGIVNKANT
;
A
#
# COMPACT_ATOMS: atom_id res chain seq x y z
N MET A 1 -51.90 -20.52 -4.30
CA MET A 1 -51.80 -21.99 -4.25
C MET A 1 -51.04 -22.43 -5.49
N GLY A 2 -49.94 -23.14 -5.29
CA GLY A 2 -48.94 -23.45 -6.32
C GLY A 2 -47.54 -23.37 -5.72
N SER A 3 -47.33 -24.15 -4.67
CA SER A 3 -46.05 -24.44 -4.04
C SER A 3 -45.17 -25.29 -4.97
N ASP A 4 -43.89 -25.36 -4.59
CA ASP A 4 -42.90 -26.40 -4.94
C ASP A 4 -42.14 -26.16 -6.25
N ASN A 5 -40.81 -26.21 -6.32
CA ASN A 5 -39.90 -27.01 -5.51
C ASN A 5 -38.50 -26.39 -5.46
N VAL A 6 -38.07 -26.04 -4.24
CA VAL A 6 -36.66 -25.93 -3.87
C VAL A 6 -36.09 -27.36 -3.93
N LYS A 7 -35.22 -27.64 -4.91
CA LYS A 7 -34.33 -28.80 -4.84
C LYS A 7 -33.04 -28.39 -4.14
N SER A 8 -32.98 -28.70 -2.84
CA SER A 8 -31.77 -28.69 -2.04
C SER A 8 -30.92 -29.93 -2.35
N ASP A 9 -29.68 -29.72 -2.78
CA ASP A 9 -28.67 -30.75 -3.00
C ASP A 9 -27.80 -30.90 -1.73
N PRO A 10 -27.54 -32.12 -1.17
CA PRO A 10 -27.06 -32.28 0.20
C PRO A 10 -25.55 -32.15 0.43
N ASN A 11 -24.73 -31.70 -0.53
CA ASN A 11 -23.28 -31.56 -0.28
C ASN A 11 -22.55 -30.45 -1.10
N GLY A 12 -23.26 -29.42 -1.57
CA GLY A 12 -22.70 -28.36 -2.42
C GLY A 12 -22.90 -26.97 -1.81
N GLN A 13 -21.82 -26.36 -1.34
CA GLN A 13 -21.77 -25.03 -0.72
C GLN A 13 -22.09 -23.93 -1.77
N LYS A 14 -23.35 -23.80 -2.19
CA LYS A 14 -23.84 -22.71 -3.03
C LYS A 14 -24.40 -21.60 -2.15
N SER A 15 -23.77 -20.43 -2.20
CA SER A 15 -24.33 -19.23 -1.58
C SER A 15 -25.68 -18.87 -2.21
N ASP A 16 -26.64 -18.48 -1.39
CA ASP A 16 -27.93 -17.95 -1.84
C ASP A 16 -27.73 -16.69 -2.71
N PHE A 17 -28.61 -16.47 -3.69
CA PHE A 17 -28.52 -15.32 -4.61
C PHE A 17 -28.65 -13.99 -3.88
N ALA A 18 -29.51 -13.90 -2.85
CA ALA A 18 -29.61 -12.71 -2.02
C ALA A 18 -28.29 -12.45 -1.27
N PHE A 19 -27.70 -13.51 -0.70
CA PHE A 19 -26.40 -13.43 -0.02
C PHE A 19 -25.28 -12.97 -0.96
N LEU A 20 -25.23 -13.52 -2.19
CA LEU A 20 -24.26 -13.10 -3.22
C LEU A 20 -24.46 -11.65 -3.66
N TYR A 21 -25.72 -11.22 -3.81
CA TYR A 21 -26.07 -9.86 -4.19
C TYR A 21 -25.61 -8.85 -3.13
N ASP A 22 -25.98 -9.07 -1.87
CA ASP A 22 -25.65 -8.16 -0.78
C ASP A 22 -24.15 -8.11 -0.45
N ASN A 23 -23.45 -9.24 -0.56
CA ASN A 23 -22.01 -9.34 -0.27
C ASN A 23 -21.12 -9.24 -1.52
N ALA A 24 -21.65 -8.78 -2.66
CA ALA A 24 -20.84 -8.57 -3.85
C ALA A 24 -19.73 -7.56 -3.54
N ALA A 25 -18.51 -7.81 -4.06
CA ALA A 25 -17.35 -6.92 -3.87
C ALA A 25 -17.47 -5.56 -4.61
N CYS A 26 -18.61 -5.30 -5.24
CA CYS A 26 -18.95 -4.06 -5.90
C CYS A 26 -20.32 -3.55 -5.44
N GLY A 27 -20.54 -2.24 -5.59
CA GLY A 27 -21.85 -1.66 -5.37
C GLY A 27 -22.77 -2.00 -6.53
N LEU A 28 -23.91 -2.60 -6.26
CA LEU A 28 -24.92 -2.94 -7.25
C LEU A 28 -26.15 -2.07 -7.07
N ILE A 29 -26.69 -1.56 -8.16
CA ILE A 29 -27.85 -0.66 -8.15
C ILE A 29 -28.73 -0.88 -9.37
N VAL A 30 -30.04 -0.78 -9.15
CA VAL A 30 -31.05 -0.81 -10.20
C VAL A 30 -31.83 0.51 -10.14
N PHE A 31 -31.95 1.19 -11.27
CA PHE A 31 -32.68 2.45 -11.41
C PHE A 31 -33.33 2.56 -12.80
N ASN A 32 -34.31 3.42 -13.01
CA ASN A 32 -34.87 3.66 -14.35
C ASN A 32 -34.13 4.78 -15.11
N LEU A 33 -34.54 5.04 -16.36
CA LEU A 33 -33.96 6.12 -17.18
C LEU A 33 -34.30 7.55 -16.71
N SER A 34 -35.16 7.72 -15.70
CA SER A 34 -35.35 9.01 -15.01
C SER A 34 -34.46 9.15 -13.76
N GLY A 35 -33.69 8.11 -13.43
CA GLY A 35 -32.78 8.11 -12.30
C GLY A 35 -33.40 7.65 -10.98
N LYS A 36 -34.69 7.24 -10.96
CA LYS A 36 -35.33 6.70 -9.76
C LYS A 36 -34.73 5.35 -9.41
N ILE A 37 -34.22 5.22 -8.19
CA ILE A 37 -33.62 3.98 -7.69
C ILE A 37 -34.73 3.00 -7.27
N TYR A 38 -34.54 1.73 -7.61
CA TYR A 38 -35.42 0.62 -7.23
C TYR A 38 -34.75 -0.34 -6.25
N GLN A 39 -33.45 -0.57 -6.40
CA GLN A 39 -32.74 -1.55 -5.58
C GLN A 39 -31.27 -1.19 -5.45
N THR A 40 -30.69 -1.47 -4.29
CA THR A 40 -29.24 -1.42 -4.05
C THR A 40 -28.82 -2.65 -3.26
N ASN A 41 -27.56 -3.03 -3.33
CA ASN A 41 -27.00 -4.05 -2.44
C ASN A 41 -26.41 -3.46 -1.16
N GLN A 42 -26.16 -4.31 -0.16
CA GLN A 42 -25.57 -3.90 1.11
C GLN A 42 -24.21 -3.22 0.95
N THR A 43 -23.35 -3.71 0.05
CA THR A 43 -22.05 -3.07 -0.23
C THR A 43 -22.19 -1.61 -0.63
N LEU A 44 -23.10 -1.27 -1.55
CA LEU A 44 -23.30 0.12 -1.96
C LEU A 44 -23.87 0.97 -0.82
N ARG A 45 -24.84 0.45 -0.05
CA ARG A 45 -25.40 1.15 1.12
C ARG A 45 -24.34 1.48 2.15
N LEU A 46 -23.43 0.55 2.44
CA LEU A 46 -22.31 0.77 3.36
C LEU A 46 -21.35 1.85 2.86
N TRP A 47 -21.19 1.99 1.54
CA TRP A 47 -20.33 3.02 0.96
C TRP A 47 -20.99 4.40 0.96
N THR A 48 -22.29 4.46 0.69
CA THR A 48 -23.01 5.72 0.50
C THR A 48 -23.72 6.24 1.75
N GLY A 49 -23.92 5.38 2.76
CA GLY A 49 -24.75 5.67 3.92
C GLY A 49 -26.25 5.68 3.63
N LEU A 50 -26.68 5.20 2.45
CA LEU A 50 -28.09 5.15 2.08
C LEU A 50 -28.87 4.15 2.95
N GLU A 51 -29.93 4.63 3.58
CA GLU A 51 -30.91 3.76 4.23
C GLU A 51 -31.93 3.20 3.23
N GLU A 52 -32.45 2.02 3.51
CA GLU A 52 -33.45 1.35 2.65
C GLU A 52 -34.74 2.18 2.51
N THR A 53 -35.11 2.91 3.55
CA THR A 53 -36.23 3.85 3.58
C THR A 53 -36.08 5.02 2.62
N GLN A 54 -34.85 5.39 2.25
CA GLN A 54 -34.51 6.49 1.35
C GLN A 54 -34.40 6.07 -0.12
N ILE A 55 -34.32 4.76 -0.39
CA ILE A 55 -34.21 4.22 -1.76
C ILE A 55 -35.44 4.60 -2.59
N ASN A 56 -36.63 4.52 -1.99
CA ASN A 56 -37.90 4.87 -2.62
C ASN A 56 -38.10 6.39 -2.66
N GLY A 57 -37.32 7.09 -3.49
CA GLY A 57 -37.44 8.53 -3.69
C GLY A 57 -36.13 9.23 -4.05
N SER A 58 -34.99 8.61 -3.75
CA SER A 58 -33.69 9.15 -4.14
C SER A 58 -33.40 8.98 -5.62
N THR A 59 -32.81 10.02 -6.21
CA THR A 59 -32.31 10.01 -7.58
C THR A 59 -30.87 9.50 -7.59
N PHE A 60 -30.56 8.58 -8.50
CA PHE A 60 -29.23 8.01 -8.71
C PHE A 60 -28.13 9.07 -8.85
N SER A 61 -28.40 10.18 -9.54
CA SER A 61 -27.43 11.25 -9.73
C SER A 61 -27.01 11.92 -8.41
N HIS A 62 -27.88 11.99 -7.40
CA HIS A 62 -27.56 12.62 -6.11
C HIS A 62 -26.53 11.85 -5.28
N LEU A 63 -26.13 10.64 -5.70
CA LEU A 63 -25.02 9.91 -5.09
C LEU A 63 -23.65 10.47 -5.47
N PHE A 64 -23.60 11.36 -6.46
CA PHE A 64 -22.36 11.85 -7.04
C PHE A 64 -22.18 13.35 -6.85
N ASP A 65 -20.95 13.82 -6.98
CA ASP A 65 -20.65 15.24 -6.95
C ASP A 65 -21.33 16.01 -8.11
N LYS A 66 -21.34 17.34 -8.03
CA LYS A 66 -22.01 18.18 -9.05
C LYS A 66 -21.47 17.96 -10.47
N GLY A 67 -20.15 17.71 -10.60
CA GLY A 67 -19.53 17.45 -11.90
C GLY A 67 -20.01 16.14 -12.52
N SER A 68 -20.05 15.09 -11.71
CA SER A 68 -20.53 13.76 -12.09
C SER A 68 -22.04 13.75 -12.35
N GLN A 69 -22.83 14.51 -11.60
CA GLN A 69 -24.25 14.72 -11.86
C GLN A 69 -24.50 15.31 -13.25
N LEU A 70 -23.76 16.37 -13.60
CA LEU A 70 -23.85 16.99 -14.92
C LEU A 70 -23.41 16.01 -16.02
N TYR A 71 -22.32 15.27 -15.80
CA TYR A 71 -21.83 14.28 -16.75
C TYR A 71 -22.83 13.15 -16.99
N LEU A 72 -23.47 12.66 -15.92
CA LEU A 72 -24.54 11.67 -16.01
C LEU A 72 -25.69 12.17 -16.90
N GLN A 73 -26.12 13.42 -16.68
CA GLN A 73 -27.22 14.04 -17.44
C GLN A 73 -26.89 14.27 -18.91
N LEU A 74 -25.69 14.80 -19.20
CA LEU A 74 -25.30 15.21 -20.55
C LEU A 74 -24.80 14.06 -21.43
N PHE A 75 -24.19 13.03 -20.84
CA PHE A 75 -23.53 11.98 -21.60
C PHE A 75 -24.06 10.58 -21.26
N VAL A 76 -24.12 10.20 -19.98
CA VAL A 76 -24.41 8.81 -19.61
C VAL A 76 -25.86 8.42 -19.89
N TYR A 77 -26.85 9.23 -19.48
CA TYR A 77 -28.26 8.92 -19.79
C TYR A 77 -28.54 8.90 -21.30
N PRO A 78 -28.04 9.83 -22.12
CA PRO A 78 -28.13 9.71 -23.58
C PRO A 78 -27.51 8.42 -24.13
N LEU A 79 -26.30 8.05 -23.69
CA LEU A 79 -25.65 6.80 -24.11
C LEU A 79 -26.46 5.56 -23.70
N LEU A 80 -27.02 5.53 -22.50
CA LEU A 80 -27.90 4.44 -22.06
C LEU A 80 -29.18 4.37 -22.89
N LYS A 81 -29.77 5.50 -23.27
CA LYS A 81 -30.97 5.53 -24.13
C LYS A 81 -30.68 4.98 -25.52
N MET A 82 -29.56 5.38 -26.13
CA MET A 82 -29.20 5.06 -27.51
C MET A 82 -28.52 3.70 -27.66
N HIS A 83 -27.53 3.40 -26.82
CA HIS A 83 -26.66 2.22 -26.93
C HIS A 83 -26.96 1.13 -25.91
N LYS A 84 -27.83 1.39 -24.93
CA LYS A 84 -28.25 0.43 -23.89
C LYS A 84 -27.14 -0.08 -22.97
N GLU A 85 -25.92 0.43 -23.08
CA GLU A 85 -24.78 0.03 -22.25
C GLU A 85 -23.77 1.18 -22.14
N VAL A 86 -23.12 1.29 -20.98
CA VAL A 86 -21.91 2.08 -20.76
C VAL A 86 -20.94 1.27 -19.90
N LYS A 87 -19.63 1.50 -20.07
CA LYS A 87 -18.58 0.78 -19.34
C LYS A 87 -17.57 1.77 -18.78
N GLU A 88 -17.15 1.51 -17.54
CA GLU A 88 -16.00 2.15 -16.90
C GLU A 88 -16.05 3.69 -16.91
N ILE A 89 -17.23 4.26 -16.67
CA ILE A 89 -17.39 5.70 -16.56
C ILE A 89 -16.86 6.19 -15.21
N ASN A 90 -15.84 7.05 -15.23
CA ASN A 90 -15.28 7.66 -14.03
C ASN A 90 -16.24 8.70 -13.44
N LEU A 91 -16.60 8.53 -12.18
CA LEU A 91 -17.44 9.45 -11.40
C LEU A 91 -16.90 9.60 -9.99
N THR A 92 -17.24 10.69 -9.32
CA THR A 92 -16.95 10.90 -7.91
C THR A 92 -18.24 10.74 -7.11
N VAL A 93 -18.28 9.75 -6.22
CA VAL A 93 -19.35 9.61 -5.23
C VAL A 93 -19.13 10.63 -4.13
N GLU A 94 -20.18 11.36 -3.77
CA GLU A 94 -20.18 12.37 -2.72
C GLU A 94 -21.24 12.02 -1.68
N THR A 95 -20.80 11.85 -0.43
CA THR A 95 -21.66 11.52 0.71
C THR A 95 -21.35 12.47 1.86
N GLU A 96 -22.20 12.51 2.89
CA GLU A 96 -21.92 13.34 4.08
C GLU A 96 -20.63 12.95 4.81
N SER A 97 -20.19 11.69 4.67
CA SER A 97 -19.06 11.13 5.44
C SER A 97 -17.76 11.01 4.64
N GLN A 98 -17.84 10.79 3.33
CA GLN A 98 -16.69 10.52 2.47
C GLN A 98 -16.96 10.84 1.01
N ASN A 99 -15.90 11.23 0.30
CA ASN A 99 -15.90 11.36 -1.15
C ASN A 99 -14.88 10.38 -1.75
N PHE A 100 -15.26 9.65 -2.79
CA PHE A 100 -14.37 8.69 -3.44
C PHE A 100 -14.62 8.58 -4.94
N GLN A 101 -13.55 8.30 -5.70
CA GLN A 101 -13.66 8.03 -7.13
C GLN A 101 -14.16 6.60 -7.38
N CYS A 102 -14.97 6.44 -8.41
CA CYS A 102 -15.54 5.17 -8.80
C CYS A 102 -15.64 5.02 -10.32
N LEU A 103 -15.74 3.76 -10.76
CA LEU A 103 -16.09 3.39 -12.12
C LEU A 103 -17.52 2.86 -12.15
N LEU A 104 -18.34 3.39 -13.05
CA LEU A 104 -19.71 2.98 -13.31
C LEU A 104 -19.78 2.19 -14.62
N SER A 105 -20.27 0.96 -14.55
CA SER A 105 -20.68 0.18 -15.73
C SER A 105 -22.15 -0.14 -15.60
N ALA A 106 -22.93 0.08 -16.66
CA ALA A 106 -24.38 -0.05 -16.60
C ALA A 106 -24.97 -0.58 -17.91
N LYS A 107 -26.04 -1.37 -17.79
CA LYS A 107 -26.76 -1.96 -18.91
C LYS A 107 -28.27 -1.77 -18.74
N VAL A 108 -28.94 -1.42 -19.82
CA VAL A 108 -30.41 -1.31 -19.86
C VAL A 108 -31.00 -2.69 -20.14
N ILE A 109 -31.98 -3.08 -19.33
CA ILE A 109 -32.74 -4.32 -19.43
C ILE A 109 -34.22 -3.95 -19.59
N GLU A 110 -34.89 -4.63 -20.52
CA GLU A 110 -36.33 -4.49 -20.71
C GLU A 110 -37.07 -5.28 -19.64
N ASN A 111 -37.95 -4.61 -18.89
CA ASN A 111 -38.79 -5.25 -17.89
C ASN A 111 -40.23 -5.31 -18.42
N SER A 112 -40.72 -6.52 -18.68
CA SER A 112 -42.06 -6.76 -19.24
C SER A 112 -43.18 -6.64 -18.20
N ALA A 113 -42.85 -6.54 -16.90
CA ALA A 113 -43.78 -6.75 -15.78
C ALA A 113 -44.01 -5.53 -14.86
N GLN A 114 -43.47 -4.34 -15.18
CA GLN A 114 -43.60 -3.11 -14.36
C GLN A 114 -43.96 -1.87 -15.18
N ASP A 115 -44.41 -0.80 -14.49
CA ASP A 115 -44.70 0.52 -15.07
C ASP A 115 -43.50 1.10 -15.84
N ASP A 116 -42.28 0.87 -15.34
CA ASP A 116 -41.04 1.21 -16.04
C ASP A 116 -40.56 0.05 -16.91
N LYS A 117 -40.79 0.17 -18.22
CA LYS A 117 -40.39 -0.84 -19.22
C LYS A 117 -38.88 -1.00 -19.38
N MET A 118 -38.08 -0.05 -18.90
CA MET A 118 -36.62 -0.05 -19.05
C MET A 118 -35.93 0.25 -17.72
N LEU A 119 -35.24 -0.76 -17.20
CA LEU A 119 -34.42 -0.65 -16.00
C LEU A 119 -32.95 -0.63 -16.38
N VAL A 120 -32.15 0.08 -15.60
CA VAL A 120 -30.70 0.16 -15.70
C VAL A 120 -30.12 -0.65 -14.56
N HIS A 121 -29.38 -1.70 -14.89
CA HIS A 121 -28.59 -2.47 -13.94
C HIS A 121 -27.17 -1.95 -13.99
N ALA A 122 -26.66 -1.47 -12.86
CA ALA A 122 -25.34 -0.89 -12.79
C ALA A 122 -24.48 -1.48 -11.68
N ALA A 123 -23.18 -1.54 -11.95
CA ALA A 123 -22.13 -1.90 -11.02
C ALA A 123 -21.19 -0.71 -10.83
N ILE A 124 -20.86 -0.43 -9.57
CA ILE A 124 -19.98 0.65 -9.13
C ILE A 124 -18.77 0.02 -8.46
N PHE A 125 -17.58 0.37 -8.95
CA PHE A 125 -16.31 -0.09 -8.41
C PHE A 125 -15.56 1.09 -7.80
N LYS A 126 -15.16 0.99 -6.53
CA LYS A 126 -14.26 1.98 -5.92
C LYS A 126 -12.93 1.97 -6.66
N VAL A 127 -12.47 3.13 -7.09
CA VAL A 127 -11.11 3.30 -7.56
C VAL A 127 -10.23 3.40 -6.32
N VAL A 128 -9.42 2.38 -6.08
CA VAL A 128 -8.36 2.45 -5.07
C VAL A 128 -7.30 3.40 -5.60
N ASP A 129 -7.02 4.46 -4.85
CA ASP A 129 -6.06 5.49 -5.24
C ASP A 129 -4.63 4.91 -5.22
N ARG A 130 -4.23 4.30 -6.35
CA ARG A 130 -2.89 3.76 -6.57
C ARG A 130 -1.81 4.80 -6.31
N LYS A 131 -2.09 6.08 -6.58
CA LYS A 131 -1.14 7.17 -6.39
C LYS A 131 -0.84 7.42 -4.91
N LYS A 132 -1.86 7.39 -4.04
CA LYS A 132 -1.64 7.48 -2.58
C LYS A 132 -0.76 6.35 -2.06
N PHE A 133 -0.98 5.12 -2.52
CA PHE A 133 -0.13 3.99 -2.15
C PHE A 133 1.31 4.15 -2.66
N GLU A 134 1.48 4.57 -3.91
CA GLU A 134 2.81 4.81 -4.49
C GLU A 134 3.55 5.95 -3.77
N ASP A 135 2.86 7.04 -3.43
CA ASP A 135 3.42 8.19 -2.70
C ASP A 135 3.84 7.80 -1.27
N GLU A 136 3.01 7.05 -0.54
CA GLU A 136 3.36 6.53 0.78
C GLU A 136 4.57 5.59 0.72
N LEU A 137 4.63 4.71 -0.28
CA LEU A 137 5.73 3.78 -0.47
C LEU A 137 7.03 4.53 -0.79
N LEU A 138 6.96 5.56 -1.64
CA LEU A 138 8.10 6.40 -1.98
C LEU A 138 8.64 7.16 -0.76
N LEU A 139 7.75 7.71 0.07
CA LEU A 139 8.13 8.42 1.29
C LEU A 139 8.87 7.50 2.27
N LYS A 140 8.33 6.29 2.51
CA LYS A 140 8.97 5.28 3.36
C LYS A 140 10.33 4.86 2.83
N LYS A 141 10.45 4.67 1.51
CA LYS A 141 11.72 4.33 0.86
C LYS A 141 12.78 5.42 1.08
N LYS A 142 12.41 6.70 0.88
CA LYS A 142 13.32 7.84 1.10
C LYS A 142 13.78 7.93 2.56
N ALA A 143 12.86 7.74 3.51
CA ALA A 143 13.21 7.75 4.93
C ALA A 143 14.20 6.62 5.28
N ALA A 144 13.96 5.40 4.81
CA ALA A 144 14.87 4.28 5.02
C ALA A 144 16.25 4.49 4.39
N GLU A 145 16.31 5.12 3.22
CA GLU A 145 17.57 5.44 2.55
C GLU A 145 18.36 6.52 3.31
N GLN A 146 17.69 7.53 3.85
CA GLN A 146 18.32 8.54 4.71
C GLN A 146 18.84 7.93 6.02
N GLU A 147 18.07 7.06 6.67
CA GLU A 147 18.49 6.37 7.89
C GLU A 147 19.73 5.50 7.63
N LYS A 148 19.75 4.79 6.50
CA LYS A 148 20.90 3.99 6.08
C LYS A 148 22.16 4.85 5.90
N LEU A 149 22.04 5.97 5.19
CA LEU A 149 23.17 6.89 4.97
C LEU A 149 23.71 7.45 6.29
N GLN A 150 22.84 7.87 7.21
CA GLN A 150 23.24 8.36 8.53
C GLN A 150 23.96 7.27 9.36
N LYS A 151 23.49 6.03 9.26
CA LYS A 151 24.10 4.89 9.95
C LYS A 151 25.48 4.56 9.38
N GLU A 152 25.64 4.59 8.07
CA GLU A 152 26.94 4.41 7.39
C GLU A 152 27.94 5.52 7.78
N GLU A 153 27.51 6.77 7.80
CA GLU A 153 28.34 7.90 8.23
C GLU A 153 28.76 7.78 9.71
N THR A 154 27.83 7.41 10.58
CA THR A 154 28.11 7.20 12.00
C THR A 154 29.12 6.06 12.21
N LEU A 155 28.95 4.94 11.50
CA LEU A 155 29.88 3.80 11.56
C LEU A 155 31.28 4.18 11.08
N ARG A 156 31.38 4.94 9.98
CA ARG A 156 32.65 5.47 9.47
C ARG A 156 33.35 6.34 10.51
N LYS A 157 32.60 7.26 11.12
CA LYS A 157 33.13 8.17 12.15
C LYS A 157 33.63 7.39 13.37
N VAL A 158 32.81 6.48 13.91
CA VAL A 158 33.19 5.65 15.07
C VAL A 158 34.43 4.81 14.78
N ALA A 159 34.49 4.16 13.61
CA ALA A 159 35.64 3.35 13.23
C ALA A 159 36.93 4.19 13.10
N SER A 160 36.84 5.40 12.53
CA SER A 160 37.96 6.33 12.43
C SER A 160 38.45 6.78 13.82
N ASP A 161 37.54 7.24 14.67
CA ASP A 161 37.85 7.74 16.01
C ASP A 161 38.50 6.65 16.88
N GLN A 162 37.94 5.44 16.89
CA GLN A 162 38.50 4.32 17.65
C GLN A 162 39.90 3.93 17.16
N SER A 163 40.11 3.94 15.84
CA SER A 163 41.40 3.55 15.28
C SER A 163 42.50 4.56 15.60
N HIS A 164 42.16 5.86 15.64
CA HIS A 164 43.09 6.90 16.08
C HIS A 164 43.51 6.70 17.54
N LEU A 165 42.56 6.36 18.42
CA LEU A 165 42.84 6.14 19.85
C LEU A 165 43.74 4.92 20.10
N VAL A 166 43.66 3.87 19.27
CA VAL A 166 44.51 2.68 19.41
C VAL A 166 45.88 2.88 18.77
N ARG A 167 45.98 3.63 17.67
CA ARG A 167 47.23 3.79 16.92
C ARG A 167 48.30 4.57 17.70
N ALA A 168 47.92 5.59 18.47
CA ALA A 168 48.85 6.39 19.26
C ALA A 168 49.61 5.59 20.35
N PRO A 169 48.95 4.85 21.26
CA PRO A 169 49.66 4.02 22.24
C PRO A 169 50.43 2.87 21.59
N LEU A 170 49.94 2.34 20.46
CA LEU A 170 50.63 1.28 19.74
C LEU A 170 51.94 1.75 19.10
N ALA A 171 51.95 2.95 18.51
CA ALA A 171 53.16 3.57 18.00
C ALA A 171 54.19 3.79 19.14
N ASN A 172 53.73 4.17 20.33
CA ASN A 172 54.59 4.28 21.51
C ASN A 172 55.18 2.92 21.92
N ILE A 173 54.36 1.86 21.98
CA ILE A 173 54.82 0.50 22.29
C ILE A 173 55.89 0.05 21.29
N LEU A 174 55.64 0.22 19.99
CA LEU A 174 56.59 -0.13 18.93
C LEU A 174 57.90 0.66 19.04
N GLY A 175 57.82 1.95 19.38
CA GLY A 175 59.01 2.79 19.62
C GLY A 175 59.82 2.32 20.82
N LEU A 176 59.17 1.99 21.94
CA LEU A 176 59.83 1.47 23.14
C LEU A 176 60.46 0.09 22.90
N VAL A 177 59.77 -0.80 22.19
CA VAL A 177 60.30 -2.09 21.73
C VAL A 177 61.57 -1.89 20.91
N ALA A 178 61.59 -0.96 19.96
CA ALA A 178 62.75 -0.69 19.12
C ALA A 178 63.95 -0.13 19.91
N LEU A 179 63.71 0.65 20.98
CA LEU A 179 64.76 1.12 21.89
C LEU A 179 65.34 -0.01 22.74
N LEU A 180 64.48 -0.91 23.24
CA LEU A 180 64.91 -2.07 24.02
C LEU A 180 65.75 -3.04 23.17
N GLU A 181 65.41 -3.25 21.90
CA GLU A 181 66.20 -4.06 20.95
C GLU A 181 67.66 -3.56 20.79
N GLN A 182 67.95 -2.30 21.10
CA GLN A 182 69.29 -1.70 20.99
C GLN A 182 70.12 -1.77 22.29
N ALA A 183 69.51 -2.16 23.40
CA ALA A 183 70.20 -2.31 24.68
C ALA A 183 70.97 -3.63 24.76
N GLU A 184 72.00 -3.72 25.61
CA GLU A 184 72.61 -5.01 25.97
C GLU A 184 71.60 -5.81 26.80
N MET A 185 71.13 -6.94 26.25
CA MET A 185 70.07 -7.75 26.85
C MET A 185 70.44 -9.23 26.94
N THR A 186 69.90 -9.92 27.95
CA THR A 186 69.93 -11.37 28.07
C THR A 186 69.07 -12.04 27.00
N GLU A 187 69.38 -13.28 26.60
CA GLU A 187 68.62 -14.00 25.56
C GLU A 187 67.11 -14.11 25.86
N ASP A 188 66.73 -14.47 27.10
CA ASP A 188 65.31 -14.54 27.50
C ASP A 188 64.55 -13.21 27.31
N SER A 189 65.25 -12.08 27.47
CA SER A 189 64.63 -10.75 27.28
C SER A 189 64.47 -10.39 25.80
N LYS A 190 65.37 -10.87 24.92
CA LYS A 190 65.22 -10.70 23.47
C LYS A 190 64.02 -11.47 22.93
N GLU A 191 63.77 -12.67 23.44
CA GLU A 191 62.61 -13.49 23.04
C GLU A 191 61.29 -12.82 23.43
N LEU A 192 61.17 -12.32 24.67
CA LEU A 192 59.99 -11.59 25.14
C LEU A 192 59.71 -10.31 24.33
N ILE A 193 60.76 -9.56 23.97
CA ILE A 193 60.62 -8.35 23.13
C ILE A 193 60.17 -8.71 21.73
N SER A 194 60.68 -9.80 21.15
CA SER A 194 60.25 -10.30 19.84
C SER A 194 58.74 -10.63 19.84
N MET A 195 58.26 -11.35 20.86
CA MET A 195 56.84 -11.68 21.01
C MET A 195 55.96 -10.43 21.18
N LEU A 196 56.44 -9.44 21.95
CA LEU A 196 55.73 -8.17 22.16
C LEU A 196 55.64 -7.37 20.85
N LYS A 197 56.72 -7.32 20.07
CA LYS A 197 56.78 -6.68 18.75
C LYS A 197 55.80 -7.32 17.78
N GLU A 198 55.77 -8.65 17.73
CA GLU A 198 54.84 -9.39 16.88
C GLU A 198 53.39 -9.11 17.26
N SER A 199 53.07 -9.16 18.56
CA SER A 199 51.73 -8.85 19.08
C SER A 199 51.30 -7.41 18.76
N ALA A 200 52.22 -6.44 18.90
CA ALA A 200 51.95 -5.04 18.56
C ALA A 200 51.70 -4.85 17.04
N ASN A 201 52.49 -5.51 16.19
CA ASN A 201 52.29 -5.45 14.74
C ASN A 201 50.97 -6.10 14.30
N GLN A 202 50.60 -7.23 14.91
CA GLN A 202 49.31 -7.88 14.67
C GLN A 202 48.14 -6.96 15.03
N LEU A 203 48.24 -6.24 16.15
CA LEU A 203 47.22 -5.25 16.54
C LEU A 203 47.14 -4.08 15.57
N ASP A 204 48.27 -3.57 15.04
CA ASP A 204 48.27 -2.46 14.06
C ASP A 204 47.55 -2.88 12.77
N MET A 205 47.83 -4.10 12.30
CA MET A 205 47.18 -4.66 11.12
C MET A 205 45.67 -4.81 11.30
N MET A 206 45.21 -5.30 12.46
CA MET A 206 43.78 -5.41 12.76
C MET A 206 43.08 -4.05 12.77
N VAL A 207 43.69 -3.04 13.41
CA VAL A 207 43.14 -1.67 13.46
C VAL A 207 43.02 -1.08 12.06
N ARG A 208 44.05 -1.21 11.21
CA ARG A 208 43.98 -0.76 9.81
C ARG A 208 42.87 -1.48 9.03
N GLY A 209 42.68 -2.77 9.29
CA GLY A 209 41.62 -3.57 8.66
C GLY A 209 40.20 -3.08 8.98
N ILE A 210 39.95 -2.64 10.23
CA ILE A 210 38.65 -2.11 10.66
C ILE A 210 38.32 -0.79 9.94
N VAL A 211 39.29 0.13 9.83
CA VAL A 211 39.11 1.40 9.10
C VAL A 211 38.80 1.15 7.64
N ASN A 212 39.54 0.24 6.99
CA ASN A 212 39.34 -0.05 5.57
C ASN A 212 37.95 -0.65 5.32
N LYS A 213 37.50 -1.58 6.17
CA LYS A 213 36.14 -2.16 6.07
C LYS A 213 35.03 -1.14 6.32
N ALA A 214 35.23 -0.18 7.21
CA ALA A 214 34.25 0.88 7.45
C ALA A 214 34.15 1.88 6.28
N ASN A 215 35.23 2.03 5.50
CA ASN A 215 35.30 2.93 4.36
C ASN A 215 34.86 2.33 3.02
N THR A 216 34.70 1.00 2.95
CA THR A 216 34.22 0.27 1.76
C THR A 216 32.71 0.15 1.81
#